data_AF-A0A3D6EB93-F1
#
_entry.id   AF-A0A3D6EB93-F1
#
_cell.length_a   1.000
_cell.length_b   1.000
_cell.length_c   1.000
_cell.angle_alpha   90.00
_cell.angle_beta   90.00
_cell.angle_gamma   90.00
#
_symmetry.space_group_name_H-M   'P 1'
#
loop_
_entity.id
_entity.type
_entity.pdbx_description
1 polymer ?
#
loop_
_entity_poly.entity_id
_entity_poly.type
_entity_poly.pdbx_seq_one_letter_code
_entity_poly.pdbx_strand_id
1 'polypeptide(L)'
;MMSYEEAVQVLEEMGSRYHTGFSSRDKAVIERLYETVLSMKFRKTSCADCYRDAYIEVYNYLKKTGKMEERKYKLRRGVLLRPEFGSSEFYSAKSITDEKAEELLRKNPTLIESFESYPSDWKERIDKKVRDDDRIELNETGKRLYIGDTLPLSTTSYHAVVEQWTSSNAKVATVDDKGVVTALSEGRSTITATTTEGKTGQCAVTVVSRNKK
;
A
#
# COMPACT_ATOMS: atom_id res chain seq x y z
N MET A 1 18.32 17.77 -3.55
CA MET A 1 17.51 18.56 -2.58
C MET A 1 16.73 17.54 -1.79
N MET A 2 16.77 17.58 -0.46
CA MET A 2 16.06 16.62 0.39
C MET A 2 14.55 16.88 0.30
N SER A 3 13.71 15.85 0.27
CA SER A 3 12.25 15.99 0.31
C SER A 3 11.75 16.24 1.74
N TYR A 4 10.51 16.72 1.90
CA TYR A 4 9.90 16.86 3.23
C TYR A 4 9.70 15.51 3.93
N GLU A 5 9.41 14.45 3.18
CA GLU A 5 9.27 13.08 3.72
C GLU A 5 10.61 12.55 4.22
N GLU A 6 11.68 12.73 3.43
CA GLU A 6 13.05 12.38 3.84
C GLU A 6 13.47 13.17 5.09
N ALA A 7 13.11 14.46 5.15
CA ALA A 7 13.40 15.31 6.31
C ALA A 7 12.72 14.79 7.60
N VAL A 8 11.46 14.37 7.50
CA VAL A 8 10.71 13.79 8.63
C VAL A 8 11.34 12.47 9.07
N GLN A 9 11.63 11.55 8.15
CA GLN A 9 12.23 10.26 8.48
C GLN A 9 13.57 10.43 9.21
N VAL A 10 14.44 11.29 8.67
CA VAL A 10 15.77 11.53 9.23
C VAL A 10 15.68 12.19 10.62
N LEU A 11 14.74 13.12 10.83
CA LEU A 11 14.49 13.70 12.15
C LEU A 11 14.05 12.64 13.16
N GLU A 12 13.11 11.76 12.79
CA GLU A 12 12.64 10.69 13.69
C GLU A 12 13.77 9.72 14.09
N GLU A 13 14.63 9.33 13.14
CA GLU A 13 15.81 8.48 13.41
C GLU A 13 16.80 9.16 14.36
N MET A 14 17.00 10.47 14.17
CA MET A 14 17.86 11.32 15.01
C MET A 14 17.29 11.57 16.40
N GLY A 15 15.97 11.50 16.58
CA GLY A 15 15.32 11.77 17.87
C GLY A 15 15.85 10.90 19.02
N SER A 16 16.27 9.67 18.72
CA SER A 16 16.91 8.78 19.70
C SER A 16 18.23 9.33 20.28
N ARG A 17 18.93 10.18 19.53
CA ARG A 17 20.24 10.75 19.86
C ARG A 17 20.16 12.15 20.46
N TYR A 18 18.97 12.75 20.50
CA TYR A 18 18.76 14.11 21.01
C TYR A 18 19.37 14.31 22.42
N HIS A 19 19.14 13.36 23.33
CA HIS A 19 19.67 13.41 24.69
C HIS A 19 21.14 13.00 24.81
N THR A 20 21.62 12.09 23.94
CA THR A 20 23.00 11.57 23.98
C THR A 20 24.01 12.49 23.27
N GLY A 21 23.52 13.44 22.47
CA GLY A 21 24.33 14.39 21.71
C GLY A 21 24.46 14.02 20.23
N PHE A 22 24.62 15.04 19.39
CA PHE A 22 24.72 14.92 17.94
C PHE A 22 26.16 14.78 17.47
N SER A 23 26.43 13.75 16.67
CA SER A 23 27.71 13.55 15.98
C SER A 23 27.95 14.63 14.91
N SER A 24 29.16 14.71 14.37
CA SER A 24 29.45 15.61 13.24
C SER A 24 28.57 15.33 12.02
N ARG A 25 28.16 14.07 11.81
CA ARG A 25 27.22 13.69 10.74
C ARG A 25 25.82 14.22 11.03
N ASP A 26 25.34 14.05 12.27
CA ASP A 26 24.04 14.58 12.70
C ASP A 26 23.97 16.11 12.57
N LYS A 27 25.04 16.83 12.92
CA LYS A 27 25.13 18.29 12.76
C LYS A 27 24.99 18.72 11.29
N ALA A 28 25.68 18.04 10.37
CA ALA A 28 25.57 18.30 8.93
C ALA A 28 24.19 17.96 8.36
N VAL A 29 23.46 17.03 9.00
CA VAL A 29 22.07 16.74 8.67
C VAL A 29 21.16 17.87 9.14
N ILE A 30 21.30 18.34 10.39
CA ILE A 30 20.51 19.47 10.94
C ILE A 30 20.67 20.74 10.09
N GLU A 31 21.89 21.02 9.63
CA GLU A 31 22.17 22.13 8.71
C GLU A 31 21.35 22.04 7.42
N ARG A 32 21.28 20.86 6.81
CA ARG A 32 20.48 20.61 5.60
C ARG A 32 18.97 20.64 5.86
N LEU A 33 18.54 20.20 7.03
CA LEU A 33 17.14 20.24 7.45
C LEU A 33 16.67 21.69 7.59
N TYR A 34 17.49 22.60 8.13
CA TYR A 34 17.17 24.03 8.19
C TYR A 34 16.94 24.63 6.79
N GLU A 35 17.82 24.31 5.85
CA GLU A 35 17.70 24.83 4.48
C GLU A 35 16.47 24.27 3.77
N THR A 36 16.15 22.99 4.01
CA THR A 36 15.04 22.31 3.33
C THR A 36 13.68 22.66 3.92
N VAL A 37 13.56 22.63 5.25
CA VAL A 37 12.28 22.73 5.96
C VAL A 37 11.93 24.18 6.27
N LEU A 38 12.92 24.97 6.72
CA LEU A 38 12.70 26.36 7.12
C LEU A 38 13.06 27.35 6.01
N SER A 39 13.66 26.88 4.90
CA SER A 39 14.22 27.75 3.86
C SER A 39 15.24 28.77 4.40
N MET A 40 15.95 28.39 5.47
CA MET A 40 16.92 29.24 6.17
C MET A 40 18.28 28.56 6.24
N LYS A 41 19.37 29.34 6.21
CA LYS A 41 20.73 28.79 6.42
C LYS A 41 21.07 28.78 7.90
N PHE A 42 21.36 27.60 8.43
CA PHE A 42 21.84 27.48 9.81
C PHE A 42 23.27 28.02 9.96
N ARG A 43 23.50 28.85 10.97
CA ARG A 43 24.84 29.39 11.26
C ARG A 43 25.66 28.36 12.05
N LYS A 44 26.64 27.75 11.38
CA LYS A 44 27.53 26.75 12.00
C LYS A 44 28.21 27.31 13.26
N THR A 45 28.25 26.49 14.31
CA THR A 45 28.79 26.85 15.62
C THR A 45 29.43 25.64 16.31
N SER A 46 30.25 25.85 17.33
CA SER A 46 30.77 24.77 18.19
C SER A 46 29.79 24.38 19.29
N CYS A 47 28.83 25.24 19.59
CA CYS A 47 27.82 25.09 20.64
C CYS A 47 26.92 23.87 20.40
N ALA A 48 26.94 22.89 21.31
CA ALA A 48 26.14 21.67 21.19
C ALA A 48 24.63 21.93 21.37
N ASP A 49 24.27 22.76 22.34
CA ASP A 49 22.86 23.10 22.62
C ASP A 49 22.22 23.86 21.46
N CYS A 50 22.98 24.70 20.76
CA CYS A 50 22.51 25.41 19.57
C CYS A 50 22.05 24.45 18.46
N TYR A 51 22.67 23.26 18.32
CA TYR A 51 22.17 22.23 17.40
C TYR A 51 20.96 21.46 17.94
N ARG A 52 20.80 21.36 19.27
CA ARG A 52 19.59 20.78 19.89
C ARG A 52 18.39 21.69 19.70
N ASP A 53 18.57 22.99 19.90
CA ASP A 53 17.53 24.00 19.69
C ASP A 53 17.14 24.04 18.21
N ALA A 54 18.14 23.98 17.32
CA ALA A 54 17.91 23.87 15.88
C ALA A 54 17.07 22.64 15.51
N TYR A 55 17.43 21.47 16.04
CA TYR A 55 16.64 20.26 15.84
C TYR A 55 15.19 20.44 16.31
N ILE A 56 14.96 21.03 17.49
CA ILE A 56 13.62 21.29 18.03
C ILE A 56 12.84 22.26 17.14
N GLU A 57 13.47 23.33 16.65
CA GLU A 57 12.82 24.32 15.81
C GLU A 57 12.28 23.67 14.53
N VAL A 58 13.11 22.88 13.84
CA VAL A 58 12.70 22.12 12.64
C VAL A 58 11.57 21.15 12.97
N TYR A 59 11.71 20.38 14.06
CA TYR A 59 10.71 19.41 14.50
C TYR A 59 9.35 20.09 14.75
N ASN A 60 9.35 21.20 15.51
CA ASN A 60 8.14 21.94 15.84
C ASN A 60 7.51 22.60 14.62
N TYR A 61 8.31 23.06 13.66
CA TYR A 61 7.79 23.58 12.40
C TYR A 61 7.04 22.51 11.61
N LEU A 62 7.62 21.33 11.45
CA LEU A 62 6.97 20.22 10.74
C LEU A 62 5.69 19.76 11.45
N LYS A 63 5.71 19.71 12.79
CA LYS A 63 4.52 19.40 13.59
C LYS A 63 3.43 20.47 13.40
N LYS A 64 3.79 21.76 13.47
CA LYS A 64 2.85 22.88 13.32
C LYS A 64 2.23 22.95 11.92
N THR A 65 3.01 22.63 10.89
CA THR A 65 2.55 22.67 9.49
C THR A 65 1.81 21.40 9.07
N GLY A 66 1.61 20.43 9.98
CA GLY A 66 0.98 19.15 9.67
C GLY A 66 1.81 18.26 8.75
N LYS A 67 3.09 18.59 8.54
CA LYS A 67 4.03 17.79 7.74
C LYS A 67 4.64 16.63 8.53
N MET A 68 4.47 16.64 9.85
CA MET A 68 4.80 15.54 10.74
C MET A 68 3.52 15.08 11.42
N GLU A 69 2.87 14.06 10.85
CA GLU A 69 1.71 13.42 11.46
C GLU A 69 2.12 12.63 12.70
N GLU A 70 1.29 12.63 13.74
CA GLU A 70 1.52 11.72 14.86
C GLU A 70 1.27 10.28 14.40
N ARG A 71 2.24 9.40 14.67
CA ARG A 71 2.10 7.97 14.38
C ARG A 71 0.81 7.44 14.97
N LYS A 72 -0.02 6.85 14.10
CA LYS A 72 -1.30 6.24 14.47
C LYS A 72 -1.08 5.05 15.38
N TYR A 73 -0.03 4.28 15.12
CA TYR A 73 0.33 3.09 15.89
C TYR A 73 1.57 3.34 16.74
N LYS A 74 1.46 3.17 18.05
CA LYS A 74 2.59 3.28 18.99
C LYS A 74 2.72 1.98 19.77
N LEU A 75 3.90 1.35 19.70
CA LEU A 75 4.18 0.15 20.49
C LEU A 75 4.43 0.48 21.95
N ARG A 76 4.03 -0.43 22.85
CA ARG A 76 4.40 -0.35 24.27
C ARG A 76 5.92 -0.36 24.41
N ARG A 77 6.42 0.38 25.40
CA ARG A 77 7.85 0.46 25.69
C ARG A 77 8.44 -0.92 25.97
N GLY A 78 9.56 -1.23 25.31
CA GLY A 78 10.28 -2.50 25.48
C GLY A 78 9.78 -3.65 24.60
N VAL A 79 8.68 -3.47 23.87
CA VAL A 79 8.22 -4.44 22.88
C VAL A 79 9.15 -4.43 21.66
N LEU A 80 9.49 -5.64 21.20
CA LEU A 80 10.17 -5.88 19.94
C LEU A 80 9.29 -6.83 19.10
N LEU A 81 8.75 -6.34 18.00
CA LEU A 81 7.97 -7.15 17.08
C LEU A 81 8.85 -7.78 16.00
N ARG A 82 8.59 -9.03 15.69
CA ARG A 82 9.23 -9.76 14.59
C ARG A 82 8.16 -10.11 13.56
N PRO A 83 8.35 -9.77 12.27
CA PRO A 83 7.33 -9.99 11.25
C PRO A 83 7.04 -11.46 11.00
N GLU A 84 8.09 -12.29 10.96
CA GLU A 84 7.99 -13.71 10.62
C GLU A 84 9.00 -14.51 11.44
N PHE A 85 8.62 -15.75 11.79
CA PHE A 85 9.55 -16.67 12.44
C PHE A 85 10.74 -16.94 11.51
N GLY A 86 11.96 -16.75 12.01
CA GLY A 86 13.18 -16.87 11.19
C GLY A 86 13.65 -15.58 10.52
N SER A 87 12.81 -14.54 10.39
CA SER A 87 13.24 -13.25 9.81
C SER A 87 14.28 -12.53 10.69
N SER A 88 15.30 -11.91 10.10
CA SER A 88 16.25 -11.07 10.84
C SER A 88 15.71 -9.67 11.17
N GLU A 89 14.51 -9.33 10.68
CA GLU A 89 13.91 -8.01 10.88
C GLU A 89 13.23 -7.89 12.24
N PHE A 90 13.39 -6.72 12.87
CA PHE A 90 12.77 -6.40 14.14
C PHE A 90 12.29 -4.95 14.17
N TYR A 91 11.12 -4.75 14.78
CA TYR A 91 10.50 -3.44 14.92
C TYR A 91 10.35 -3.09 16.40
N SER A 92 10.92 -1.96 16.78
CA SER A 92 10.77 -1.36 18.10
C SER A 92 9.78 -0.21 18.04
N ALA A 93 9.38 0.35 19.19
CA ALA A 93 8.57 1.56 19.25
C ALA A 93 9.16 2.75 18.47
N LYS A 94 10.48 2.76 18.22
CA LYS A 94 11.16 3.80 17.44
C LYS A 94 11.16 3.53 15.94
N SER A 95 11.30 2.26 15.54
CA SER A 95 11.48 1.87 14.13
C SER A 95 10.21 1.42 13.42
N ILE A 96 9.12 1.12 14.15
CA ILE A 96 7.86 0.75 13.53
C ILE A 96 7.17 1.96 12.88
N THR A 97 6.76 1.81 11.64
CA THR A 97 5.93 2.78 10.90
C THR A 97 4.46 2.35 10.95
N ASP A 98 3.53 3.27 10.67
CA ASP A 98 2.10 2.95 10.61
C ASP A 98 1.80 1.90 9.53
N GLU A 99 2.44 2.00 8.37
CA GLU A 99 2.31 1.02 7.29
C GLU A 99 2.78 -0.37 7.74
N LYS A 100 3.93 -0.46 8.42
CA LYS A 100 4.43 -1.74 8.89
C LYS A 100 3.58 -2.29 10.03
N ALA A 101 3.07 -1.44 10.91
CA ALA A 101 2.12 -1.85 11.95
C ALA A 101 0.87 -2.47 11.34
N GLU A 102 0.28 -1.84 10.32
CA GLU A 102 -0.86 -2.41 9.59
C GLU A 102 -0.53 -3.73 8.89
N GLU A 103 0.65 -3.84 8.26
CA GLU A 103 1.08 -5.10 7.61
C GLU A 103 1.21 -6.25 8.63
N LEU A 104 1.81 -5.97 9.79
CA LEU A 104 1.97 -6.94 10.88
C LEU A 104 0.62 -7.36 11.45
N LEU A 105 -0.27 -6.39 11.70
CA LEU A 105 -1.61 -6.63 12.21
C LEU A 105 -2.49 -7.40 11.21
N ARG A 106 -2.27 -7.21 9.91
CA ARG A 106 -2.91 -8.00 8.85
C ARG A 106 -2.51 -9.48 8.93
N LYS A 107 -1.22 -9.75 9.16
CA LYS A 107 -0.69 -11.12 9.27
C LYS A 107 -1.05 -11.77 10.60
N ASN A 108 -1.04 -11.00 11.69
CA ASN A 108 -1.35 -11.48 13.02
C ASN A 108 -2.11 -10.40 13.84
N PRO A 109 -3.46 -10.42 13.82
CA PRO A 109 -4.29 -9.46 14.53
C PRO A 109 -4.07 -9.40 16.05
N THR A 110 -3.57 -10.48 16.68
CA THR A 110 -3.35 -10.49 18.14
C THR A 110 -2.20 -9.58 18.57
N LEU A 111 -1.33 -9.16 17.63
CA LEU A 111 -0.26 -8.21 17.90
C LEU A 111 -0.77 -6.85 18.39
N ILE A 112 -2.06 -6.54 18.20
CA ILE A 112 -2.67 -5.29 18.66
C ILE A 112 -2.46 -5.05 20.17
N GLU A 113 -2.41 -6.11 20.97
CA GLU A 113 -2.17 -6.03 22.42
C GLU A 113 -0.79 -5.45 22.78
N SER A 114 0.16 -5.54 21.85
CA SER A 114 1.51 -5.00 21.97
C SER A 114 1.58 -3.49 21.71
N PHE A 115 0.50 -2.88 21.19
CA PHE A 115 0.40 -1.45 20.95
C PHE A 115 -0.18 -0.72 22.17
N GLU A 116 0.39 0.43 22.47
CA GLU A 116 -0.06 1.37 23.51
C GLU A 116 -1.18 2.27 22.98
N SER A 117 -1.10 2.69 21.72
CA SER A 117 -2.15 3.44 21.03
C SER A 117 -2.27 3.00 19.57
N TYR A 118 -3.49 3.00 19.05
CA TYR A 118 -3.83 2.64 17.67
C TYR A 118 -5.20 3.25 17.30
N PRO A 119 -5.52 3.42 16.01
CA PRO A 119 -6.85 3.85 15.57
C PRO A 119 -7.92 2.83 15.96
N SER A 120 -9.08 3.28 16.44
CA SER A 120 -10.18 2.37 16.80
C SER A 120 -10.71 1.57 15.61
N ASP A 121 -10.59 2.13 14.40
CA ASP A 121 -11.01 1.57 13.11
C ASP A 121 -9.87 0.78 12.41
N TRP A 122 -8.82 0.40 13.13
CA TRP A 122 -7.65 -0.26 12.54
C TRP A 122 -8.01 -1.54 11.77
N LYS A 123 -9.01 -2.28 12.24
CA LYS A 123 -9.42 -3.55 11.65
C LYS A 123 -10.11 -3.33 10.32
N GLU A 124 -11.03 -2.39 10.26
CA GLU A 124 -11.74 -1.99 9.05
C GLU A 124 -10.77 -1.47 7.98
N ARG A 125 -9.75 -0.71 8.40
CA ARG A 125 -8.70 -0.20 7.51
C ARG A 125 -7.87 -1.33 6.88
N ILE A 126 -7.48 -2.32 7.68
CA ILE A 126 -6.76 -3.50 7.19
C ILE A 126 -7.66 -4.35 6.30
N ASP A 127 -8.89 -4.63 6.70
CA ASP A 127 -9.85 -5.43 5.94
C ASP A 127 -10.18 -4.77 4.59
N LYS A 128 -10.28 -3.43 4.54
CA LYS A 128 -10.41 -2.69 3.29
C LYS A 128 -9.16 -2.85 2.41
N LYS A 129 -7.96 -2.75 2.99
CA LYS A 129 -6.71 -2.88 2.23
C LYS A 129 -6.52 -4.30 1.68
N VAL A 130 -6.93 -5.33 2.43
CA VAL A 130 -6.99 -6.72 1.96
C VAL A 130 -7.94 -6.85 0.78
N ARG A 131 -9.14 -6.26 0.89
CA ARG A 131 -10.07 -6.20 -0.24
C ARG A 131 -9.40 -5.52 -1.43
N ASP A 132 -8.90 -4.30 -1.34
CA ASP A 132 -8.32 -3.60 -2.49
C ASP A 132 -7.12 -4.32 -3.15
N ASP A 133 -6.33 -5.10 -2.40
CA ASP A 133 -5.16 -5.86 -2.91
C ASP A 133 -5.52 -7.22 -3.54
N ASP A 134 -6.69 -7.79 -3.21
CA ASP A 134 -7.21 -9.03 -3.81
C ASP A 134 -7.63 -8.77 -5.27
N ARG A 135 -6.66 -8.78 -6.19
CA ARG A 135 -6.94 -8.75 -7.63
C ARG A 135 -7.79 -9.96 -8.01
N ILE A 136 -8.82 -9.74 -8.83
CA ILE A 136 -9.54 -10.86 -9.41
C ILE A 136 -8.85 -11.28 -10.70
N GLU A 137 -8.38 -12.53 -10.74
CA GLU A 137 -7.82 -13.14 -11.93
C GLU A 137 -8.85 -14.09 -12.54
N LEU A 138 -9.07 -13.94 -13.84
CA LEU A 138 -9.85 -14.90 -14.61
C LEU A 138 -8.95 -16.07 -15.01
N ASN A 139 -9.53 -17.26 -15.06
CA ASN A 139 -8.87 -18.47 -15.57
C ASN A 139 -8.30 -18.28 -16.99
N GLU A 140 -8.86 -17.35 -17.78
CA GLU A 140 -8.38 -16.98 -19.11
C GLU A 140 -8.46 -15.46 -19.29
N THR A 141 -7.43 -14.87 -19.89
CA THR A 141 -7.36 -13.42 -20.16
C THR A 141 -7.41 -13.10 -21.67
N GLY A 142 -7.28 -14.12 -22.52
CA GLY A 142 -7.28 -13.98 -23.97
C GLY A 142 -7.55 -15.29 -24.70
N LYS A 143 -8.64 -15.39 -25.45
CA LYS A 143 -8.98 -16.59 -26.24
C LYS A 143 -9.41 -16.29 -27.66
N ARG A 144 -9.04 -17.22 -28.54
CA ARG A 144 -9.63 -17.36 -29.87
C ARG A 144 -10.68 -18.46 -29.83
N LEU A 145 -11.90 -18.14 -30.23
CA LEU A 145 -13.03 -19.07 -30.28
C LEU A 145 -13.55 -19.15 -31.72
N TYR A 146 -14.13 -20.28 -32.08
CA TYR A 146 -14.90 -20.39 -33.31
C TYR A 146 -16.37 -20.06 -33.07
N ILE A 147 -17.07 -19.61 -34.11
CA ILE A 147 -18.53 -19.40 -34.04
C ILE A 147 -19.22 -20.67 -33.53
N GLY A 148 -20.05 -20.52 -32.50
CA GLY A 148 -20.76 -21.59 -31.81
C GLY A 148 -20.01 -22.22 -30.63
N ASP A 149 -18.72 -21.90 -30.43
CA ASP A 149 -17.97 -22.36 -29.27
C ASP A 149 -18.46 -21.69 -27.98
N THR A 150 -18.34 -22.42 -26.88
CA THR A 150 -18.55 -21.91 -25.52
C THR A 150 -17.27 -21.96 -24.71
N LEU A 151 -17.08 -20.99 -23.83
CA LEU A 151 -15.93 -20.90 -22.93
C LEU A 151 -16.42 -20.56 -21.52
N PRO A 152 -16.27 -21.48 -20.54
CA PRO A 152 -16.53 -21.15 -19.15
C PRO A 152 -15.38 -20.27 -18.61
N LEU A 153 -15.72 -19.09 -18.12
CA LEU A 153 -14.82 -18.24 -17.36
C LEU A 153 -15.12 -18.35 -15.87
N SER A 154 -14.08 -18.44 -15.07
CA SER A 154 -14.15 -18.46 -13.61
C SER A 154 -13.08 -17.58 -13.01
N THR A 155 -13.33 -17.07 -11.81
CA THR A 155 -12.35 -16.30 -11.04
C THR A 155 -11.65 -17.21 -10.03
N THR A 156 -10.37 -16.96 -9.78
CA THR A 156 -9.64 -17.51 -8.63
C THR A 156 -9.51 -16.43 -7.56
N SER A 157 -10.57 -16.17 -6.79
CA SER A 157 -10.49 -15.33 -5.60
C SER A 157 -11.21 -16.03 -4.44
N TYR A 158 -10.56 -16.04 -3.28
CA TYR A 158 -11.09 -16.66 -2.07
C TYR A 158 -12.17 -15.79 -1.40
N HIS A 159 -12.21 -14.49 -1.70
CA HIS A 159 -13.10 -13.53 -1.05
C HIS A 159 -14.05 -12.81 -2.00
N ALA A 160 -13.79 -12.79 -3.31
CA ALA A 160 -14.55 -11.98 -4.24
C ALA A 160 -15.61 -12.81 -5.00
N VAL A 161 -16.88 -12.51 -4.75
CA VAL A 161 -18.03 -13.07 -5.49
C VAL A 161 -18.30 -12.21 -6.72
N VAL A 162 -18.37 -12.83 -7.90
CA VAL A 162 -18.75 -12.13 -9.14
C VAL A 162 -20.24 -11.83 -9.09
N GLU A 163 -20.58 -10.54 -9.19
CA GLU A 163 -21.96 -10.03 -9.19
C GLU A 163 -22.49 -9.88 -10.62
N GLN A 164 -21.62 -9.48 -11.55
CA GLN A 164 -22.03 -9.13 -12.90
C GLN A 164 -21.01 -9.58 -13.94
N TRP A 165 -21.51 -10.13 -15.04
CA TRP A 165 -20.75 -10.37 -16.26
C TRP A 165 -21.23 -9.43 -17.37
N THR A 166 -20.30 -8.89 -18.15
CA THR A 166 -20.62 -8.03 -19.29
C THR A 166 -19.77 -8.36 -20.51
N SER A 167 -20.31 -8.07 -21.69
CA SER A 167 -19.61 -8.18 -22.96
C SER A 167 -19.55 -6.82 -23.64
N SER A 168 -18.36 -6.40 -24.09
CA SER A 168 -18.21 -5.14 -24.82
C SER A 168 -18.89 -5.15 -26.19
N ASN A 169 -19.15 -6.34 -26.76
CA ASN A 169 -19.86 -6.52 -28.02
C ASN A 169 -20.68 -7.82 -28.02
N ALA A 170 -21.93 -7.73 -27.56
CA ALA A 170 -22.88 -8.83 -27.50
C ALA A 170 -23.25 -9.44 -28.87
N LYS A 171 -22.96 -8.75 -29.99
CA LYS A 171 -23.15 -9.33 -31.34
C LYS A 171 -22.04 -10.31 -31.70
N VAL A 172 -20.84 -10.14 -31.13
CA VAL A 172 -19.66 -10.99 -31.36
C VAL A 172 -19.62 -12.14 -30.35
N ALA A 173 -19.79 -11.84 -29.07
CA ALA A 173 -19.83 -12.84 -28.01
C ALA A 173 -20.75 -12.39 -26.87
N THR A 174 -21.56 -13.31 -26.33
CA THR A 174 -22.36 -13.08 -25.12
C THR A 174 -21.77 -13.83 -23.93
N VAL A 175 -22.13 -13.44 -22.72
CA VAL A 175 -21.77 -14.12 -21.47
C VAL A 175 -23.04 -14.20 -20.61
N ASP A 176 -23.26 -15.34 -19.96
CA ASP A 176 -24.36 -15.53 -19.02
C ASP A 176 -23.95 -15.20 -17.57
N ASP A 177 -24.91 -15.22 -16.66
CA ASP A 177 -24.69 -14.92 -15.23
C ASP A 177 -23.75 -15.91 -14.53
N LYS A 178 -23.48 -17.07 -15.15
CA LYS A 178 -22.56 -18.10 -14.65
C LYS A 178 -21.15 -17.97 -15.24
N GLY A 179 -20.90 -16.95 -16.07
CA GLY A 179 -19.61 -16.74 -16.71
C GLY A 179 -19.36 -17.60 -17.94
N VAL A 180 -20.40 -18.21 -18.53
CA VAL A 180 -20.25 -18.99 -19.76
C VAL A 180 -20.37 -18.06 -20.96
N VAL A 181 -19.26 -17.92 -21.68
CA VAL A 181 -19.16 -17.11 -22.90
C VAL A 181 -19.62 -17.95 -24.11
N THR A 182 -20.43 -17.37 -25.00
CA THR A 182 -20.85 -17.97 -26.27
C THR A 182 -20.40 -17.11 -27.44
N ALA A 183 -19.69 -17.72 -28.40
CA ALA A 183 -19.20 -17.04 -29.61
C ALA A 183 -20.27 -17.02 -30.72
N LEU A 184 -20.65 -15.83 -31.19
CA LEU A 184 -21.79 -15.65 -32.10
C LEU A 184 -21.38 -15.24 -33.52
N SER A 185 -20.47 -14.28 -33.66
CA SER A 185 -20.03 -13.79 -34.97
C SER A 185 -18.59 -13.33 -34.95
N GLU A 186 -17.94 -13.29 -36.11
CA GLU A 186 -16.52 -12.91 -36.21
C GLU A 186 -16.27 -11.50 -35.66
N GLY A 187 -15.16 -11.33 -34.94
CA GLY A 187 -14.78 -10.06 -34.38
C GLY A 187 -14.10 -10.18 -33.02
N ARG A 188 -14.00 -9.07 -32.31
CA ARG A 188 -13.42 -9.00 -30.97
C ARG A 188 -14.44 -8.50 -29.97
N SER A 189 -14.50 -9.14 -28.82
CA SER A 189 -15.25 -8.68 -27.65
C SER A 189 -14.39 -8.84 -26.40
N THR A 190 -14.56 -7.97 -25.42
CA THR A 190 -13.97 -8.12 -24.09
C THR A 190 -15.07 -8.51 -23.12
N ILE A 191 -14.88 -9.63 -22.44
CA ILE A 191 -15.75 -10.08 -21.36
C ILE A 191 -15.19 -9.55 -20.04
N THR A 192 -16.04 -8.92 -19.23
CA THR A 192 -15.66 -8.35 -17.94
C THR A 192 -16.50 -8.98 -16.83
N ALA A 193 -15.82 -9.54 -15.82
CA ALA A 193 -16.42 -9.92 -14.54
C ALA A 193 -16.27 -8.76 -13.56
N THR A 194 -17.34 -8.40 -12.89
CA THR A 194 -17.36 -7.39 -11.81
C THR A 194 -17.81 -8.06 -10.52
N THR A 195 -17.05 -7.89 -9.44
CA THR A 195 -17.43 -8.43 -8.13
C THR A 195 -18.30 -7.46 -7.34
N THR A 196 -18.96 -7.98 -6.30
CA THR A 196 -19.75 -7.18 -5.34
C THR A 196 -18.94 -6.06 -4.68
N GLU A 197 -17.61 -6.19 -4.67
CA GLU A 197 -16.66 -5.22 -4.12
C GLU A 197 -16.22 -4.17 -5.17
N GLY A 198 -16.75 -4.24 -6.39
CA GLY A 198 -16.44 -3.32 -7.49
C GLY A 198 -15.14 -3.63 -8.24
N LYS A 199 -14.49 -4.77 -7.98
CA LYS A 199 -13.29 -5.17 -8.71
C LYS A 199 -13.65 -5.76 -10.06
N THR A 200 -12.73 -5.65 -11.02
CA THR A 200 -12.95 -6.16 -12.37
C THR A 200 -11.83 -7.06 -12.87
N GLY A 201 -12.20 -8.07 -13.63
CA GLY A 201 -11.33 -9.00 -14.32
C GLY A 201 -11.77 -9.12 -15.77
N GLN A 202 -10.83 -9.19 -16.71
CA GLN A 202 -11.14 -9.08 -18.14
C GLN A 202 -10.53 -10.22 -18.96
N CYS A 203 -11.31 -10.71 -19.92
CA CYS A 203 -10.89 -11.67 -20.92
C CYS A 203 -11.17 -11.14 -22.33
N ALA A 204 -10.13 -11.02 -23.15
CA ALA A 204 -10.27 -10.66 -24.55
C ALA A 204 -10.65 -11.88 -25.39
N VAL A 205 -11.78 -11.83 -26.08
CA VAL A 205 -12.30 -12.89 -26.94
C VAL A 205 -12.19 -12.45 -28.40
N THR A 206 -11.59 -13.30 -29.23
CA THR A 206 -11.54 -13.14 -30.70
C THR A 206 -12.29 -14.30 -31.34
N VAL A 207 -13.40 -14.00 -32.02
CA VAL A 207 -14.22 -15.00 -32.69
C VAL A 207 -13.86 -15.07 -34.16
N VAL A 208 -13.69 -16.28 -34.69
CA VAL A 208 -13.39 -16.56 -36.10
C VAL A 208 -14.32 -17.64 -36.65
N SER A 209 -14.53 -17.66 -37.96
CA SER A 209 -15.27 -18.74 -38.62
C SER A 209 -14.46 -20.04 -38.65
N ARG A 210 -15.16 -21.19 -38.60
CA ARG A 210 -14.55 -22.47 -38.96
C ARG A 210 -14.43 -22.52 -40.47
N ASN A 211 -13.21 -22.46 -41.00
CA ASN A 211 -12.99 -22.76 -42.40
C ASN A 211 -13.45 -24.19 -42.68
N LYS A 212 -14.57 -24.34 -43.40
CA LYS A 212 -14.97 -25.61 -43.99
C LYS A 212 -14.07 -25.81 -45.21
N LYS A 213 -13.18 -26.81 -45.14
CA LYS A 213 -12.55 -27.38 -46.33
C LYS A 213 -13.56 -28.22 -47.10
#